data_AF-A0A6C7E7F6-F1
#
_entry.id   AF-A0A6C7E7F6-F1
#
_cell.length_a   1.000
_cell.length_b   1.000
_cell.length_c   1.000
_cell.angle_alpha   90.00
_cell.angle_beta   90.00
_cell.angle_gamma   90.00
#
_symmetry.space_group_name_H-M   'P 1'
#
loop_
_entity.id
_entity.type
_entity.pdbx_description
1 polymer ?
#
loop_
_entity_poly.entity_id
_entity_poly.type
_entity_poly.pdbx_seq_one_letter_code
_entity_poly.pdbx_strand_id
1 'polypeptide(L)'
;MPIPLTARWATSPRCEVFRTVYQEADAGRYTSWNQIEEAFLASMSSFDTSIAASTGSALTDDEKSELGADLQNGKGDFFNDLLVLLLERCSGVDLLTTRRVVPGLIVPRHNLDGVYPATGQVRFMLEAKMMGTPKHINSPKQKAIGRPGSADIDKRVKELAFKSIDLKGEFSRLQTMHGTAPRSGGAGGGDLTTWLRSVDPKIYFFIAVRVVSDADFERTMEWASTAQQVLDAVGVYCFEPTDDSFTTYRRRDGVPADLQLERVLYKACVDLQSVKDRAADDA
;
A
#
# COMPACT_ATOMS: atom_id res chain seq x y z
N MET A 1 -7.12 -9.65 15.02
CA MET A 1 -5.85 -10.26 14.53
C MET A 1 -4.74 -9.89 15.51
N PRO A 2 -3.75 -10.76 15.83
CA PRO A 2 -2.64 -10.33 16.68
C PRO A 2 -1.86 -9.20 16.01
N ILE A 3 -1.65 -8.10 16.73
CA ILE A 3 -0.86 -6.96 16.25
C ILE A 3 0.57 -7.45 15.94
N PRO A 4 1.14 -7.14 14.76
CA PRO A 4 2.51 -7.52 14.46
C PRO A 4 3.47 -6.81 15.42
N LEU A 5 4.04 -7.56 16.37
CA LEU A 5 4.88 -7.05 17.45
C LEU A 5 6.18 -6.38 16.97
N THR A 6 6.54 -6.56 15.69
CA THR A 6 7.72 -5.97 15.07
C THR A 6 7.42 -4.69 14.29
N ALA A 7 6.14 -4.38 14.02
CA ALA A 7 5.78 -3.20 13.24
C ALA A 7 6.06 -1.92 14.05
N ARG A 8 6.61 -0.90 13.40
CA ARG A 8 7.00 0.33 14.11
C ARG A 8 5.78 1.03 14.70
N TRP A 9 4.65 1.03 13.98
CA TRP A 9 3.41 1.62 14.47
C TRP A 9 2.86 0.92 15.72
N ALA A 10 3.16 -0.37 15.89
CA ALA A 10 2.72 -1.14 17.03
C ALA A 10 3.57 -0.86 18.29
N THR A 11 4.84 -0.50 18.14
CA THR A 11 5.80 -0.43 19.25
C THR A 11 6.19 0.99 19.65
N SER A 12 6.24 1.92 18.71
CA SER A 12 6.66 3.31 18.98
C SER A 12 5.58 4.11 19.73
N PRO A 13 5.93 4.86 20.79
CA PRO A 13 5.01 5.78 21.44
C PRO A 13 4.45 6.85 20.49
N ARG A 14 5.24 7.35 19.53
CA ARG A 14 4.75 8.37 18.56
C ARG A 14 3.66 7.83 17.64
N CYS A 15 3.56 6.52 17.50
CA CYS A 15 2.57 5.86 16.66
C CYS A 15 1.34 5.36 17.44
N GLU A 16 1.17 5.74 18.70
CA GLU A 16 0.02 5.33 19.52
C GLU A 16 -1.34 5.65 18.86
N VAL A 17 -1.41 6.75 18.12
CA VAL A 17 -2.60 7.13 17.35
C VAL A 17 -2.97 6.09 16.28
N PHE A 18 -1.98 5.51 15.59
CA PHE A 18 -2.20 4.44 14.62
C PHE A 18 -2.63 3.15 15.31
N ARG A 19 -2.03 2.84 16.46
CA ARG A 19 -2.41 1.67 17.25
C ARG A 19 -3.87 1.72 17.69
N THR A 20 -4.32 2.89 18.13
CA THR A 20 -5.71 3.13 18.54
C THR A 20 -6.68 2.86 17.39
N VAL A 21 -6.42 3.46 16.21
CA VAL A 21 -7.27 3.26 15.03
C VAL A 21 -7.32 1.79 14.59
N TYR A 22 -6.18 1.10 14.59
CA TYR A 22 -6.14 -0.32 14.23
C TYR A 22 -6.95 -1.18 15.21
N GLN A 23 -6.79 -0.95 16.52
CA GLN A 23 -7.51 -1.70 17.55
C GLN A 23 -9.02 -1.46 17.48
N GLU A 24 -9.43 -0.22 17.24
CA GLU A 24 -10.84 0.12 17.01
C GLU A 24 -11.38 -0.61 15.78
N ALA A 25 -10.64 -0.61 14.66
CA ALA A 25 -11.06 -1.30 13.45
C ALA A 25 -11.17 -2.82 13.64
N ASP A 26 -10.25 -3.43 14.38
CA ASP A 26 -10.29 -4.87 14.67
C ASP A 26 -11.46 -5.22 15.60
N ALA A 27 -11.67 -4.41 16.66
CA ALA A 27 -12.77 -4.60 17.61
C ALA A 27 -14.15 -4.37 16.96
N GLY A 28 -14.27 -3.33 16.14
CA GLY A 28 -15.47 -2.98 15.37
C GLY A 28 -15.72 -3.90 14.18
N ARG A 29 -14.79 -4.81 13.88
CA ARG A 29 -14.83 -5.73 12.73
C ARG A 29 -15.09 -4.99 11.42
N TYR A 30 -14.40 -3.87 11.21
CA TYR A 30 -14.58 -3.08 10.00
C TYR A 30 -14.13 -3.86 8.76
N THR A 31 -14.84 -3.63 7.66
CA THR A 31 -14.70 -4.36 6.38
C THR A 31 -14.46 -3.42 5.20
N SER A 32 -14.54 -2.10 5.39
CA SER A 32 -14.38 -1.13 4.33
C SER A 32 -13.56 0.09 4.75
N TRP A 33 -13.02 0.80 3.76
CA TRP A 33 -12.25 2.02 3.99
C TRP A 33 -13.12 3.13 4.56
N ASN A 34 -14.35 3.25 4.07
CA ASN A 34 -15.29 4.28 4.52
C ASN A 34 -15.57 4.23 6.04
N GLN A 35 -15.45 3.05 6.66
CA GLN A 35 -15.62 2.90 8.11
C GLN A 35 -14.45 3.47 8.93
N ILE A 36 -13.25 3.57 8.34
CA ILE A 36 -12.03 4.03 9.03
C ILE A 36 -11.51 5.37 8.53
N GLU A 37 -12.08 5.91 7.45
CA GLU A 37 -11.55 7.08 6.75
C GLU A 37 -11.34 8.28 7.69
N GLU A 38 -12.34 8.59 8.53
CA GLU A 38 -12.27 9.71 9.46
C GLU A 38 -11.19 9.50 10.53
N ALA A 39 -11.17 8.33 11.16
CA ALA A 39 -10.16 7.95 12.15
C ALA A 39 -8.74 7.93 11.55
N PHE A 40 -8.61 7.46 10.32
CA PHE A 40 -7.36 7.48 9.56
C PHE A 40 -6.86 8.92 9.37
N LEU A 41 -7.69 9.82 8.85
CA LEU A 41 -7.32 11.23 8.67
C LEU A 41 -6.91 11.89 9.98
N ALA A 42 -7.70 11.71 11.04
CA ALA A 42 -7.40 12.26 12.35
C ALA A 42 -6.06 11.74 12.89
N SER A 43 -5.78 10.44 12.74
CA SER A 43 -4.49 9.85 13.16
C SER A 43 -3.32 10.37 12.33
N MET A 44 -3.50 10.56 11.01
CA MET A 44 -2.48 11.16 10.15
C MET A 44 -2.17 12.58 10.57
N SER A 45 -3.19 13.38 10.87
CA SER A 45 -3.00 14.74 11.37
C SER A 45 -2.27 14.77 12.69
N SER A 46 -2.73 13.98 13.67
CA SER A 46 -2.10 13.93 14.99
C SER A 46 -0.64 13.49 14.91
N PHE A 47 -0.34 12.46 14.11
CA PHE A 47 1.04 12.00 13.92
C PHE A 47 1.89 13.10 13.28
N ASP A 48 1.42 13.70 12.18
CA ASP A 48 2.18 14.73 11.46
C ASP A 48 2.37 16.01 12.25
N THR A 49 1.41 16.43 13.06
CA THR A 49 1.57 17.53 14.01
C THR A 49 2.68 17.22 15.01
N SER A 50 2.72 15.99 15.55
CA SER A 50 3.78 15.57 16.48
C SER A 50 5.16 15.57 15.82
N ILE A 51 5.25 15.18 14.54
CA ILE A 51 6.48 15.21 13.76
C ILE A 51 6.89 16.66 13.48
N ALA A 52 5.97 17.51 13.01
CA ALA A 52 6.26 18.89 12.67
C ALA A 52 6.76 19.69 13.89
N ALA A 53 6.22 19.41 15.08
CA ALA A 53 6.65 19.99 16.35
C ALA A 53 8.13 19.69 16.69
N SER A 54 8.71 18.63 16.12
CA SER A 54 10.14 18.36 16.27
C SER A 54 11.04 19.39 15.57
N THR A 55 10.49 20.14 14.61
CA THR A 55 11.26 21.12 13.83
C THR A 55 11.83 22.21 14.74
N GLY A 56 13.16 22.37 14.75
CA GLY A 56 13.84 23.34 15.62
C GLY A 56 14.07 22.86 17.06
N SER A 57 13.61 21.66 17.42
CA SER A 57 13.92 21.05 18.71
C SER A 57 15.38 20.58 18.75
N ALA A 58 16.03 20.70 19.90
CA ALA A 58 17.36 20.12 20.13
C ALA A 58 17.22 18.64 20.51
N LEU A 59 17.12 17.77 19.50
CA LEU A 59 17.10 16.32 19.70
C LEU A 59 18.51 15.74 19.70
N THR A 60 18.74 14.77 20.57
CA THR A 60 19.92 13.88 20.53
C THR A 60 19.94 13.05 19.24
N ASP A 61 21.09 12.45 18.91
CA ASP A 61 21.20 11.64 17.70
C ASP A 61 20.35 10.36 17.77
N ASP A 62 20.22 9.76 18.96
CA ASP A 62 19.34 8.62 19.21
C ASP A 62 17.87 9.01 18.98
N GLU A 63 17.43 10.16 19.48
CA GLU A 63 16.06 10.65 19.27
C GLU A 63 15.77 10.96 17.80
N LYS A 64 16.76 11.50 17.06
CA LYS A 64 16.63 11.72 15.60
C LYS A 64 16.56 10.40 14.83
N SER A 65 17.31 9.39 15.27
CA SER A 65 17.28 8.04 14.70
C SER A 65 15.91 7.40 14.90
N GLU A 66 15.38 7.42 16.13
CA GLU A 66 14.05 6.90 16.46
C GLU A 66 12.96 7.64 15.66
N LEU A 67 13.04 8.97 15.57
CA LEU A 67 12.14 9.77 14.73
C LEU A 67 12.26 9.41 13.24
N GLY A 68 13.47 9.17 12.75
CA GLY A 68 13.71 8.71 11.38
C GLY A 68 13.04 7.35 11.11
N ALA A 69 13.14 6.43 12.06
CA ALA A 69 12.48 5.12 11.98
C ALA A 69 10.94 5.25 12.01
N ASP A 70 10.40 6.12 12.85
CA ASP A 70 8.95 6.44 12.90
C ASP A 70 8.46 7.01 11.56
N LEU A 71 9.20 7.95 10.99
CA LEU A 71 8.91 8.56 9.69
C LEU A 71 8.96 7.56 8.54
N GLN A 72 9.95 6.67 8.55
CA GLN A 72 10.18 5.74 7.45
C GLN A 72 9.17 4.58 7.46
N ASN A 73 8.88 4.01 8.64
CA ASN A 73 8.14 2.76 8.75
C ASN A 73 6.76 2.91 9.41
N GLY A 74 6.55 3.94 10.26
CA GLY A 74 5.31 4.08 11.04
C GLY A 74 4.05 4.12 10.18
N LYS A 75 3.91 5.14 9.33
CA LYS A 75 2.72 5.31 8.47
C LYS A 75 2.56 4.19 7.44
N GLY A 76 3.66 3.80 6.81
CA GLY A 76 3.65 2.81 5.73
C GLY A 76 3.22 1.44 6.22
N ASP A 77 3.81 0.96 7.32
CA ASP A 77 3.44 -0.32 7.92
C ASP A 77 2.02 -0.27 8.50
N PHE A 78 1.61 0.85 9.13
CA PHE A 78 0.23 1.01 9.60
C PHE A 78 -0.79 0.90 8.47
N PHE A 79 -0.57 1.63 7.38
CA PHE A 79 -1.48 1.62 6.22
C PHE A 79 -1.54 0.23 5.59
N ASN A 80 -0.40 -0.46 5.44
CA ASN A 80 -0.37 -1.84 5.00
C ASN A 80 -1.22 -2.75 5.89
N ASP A 81 -0.97 -2.74 7.19
CA ASP A 81 -1.62 -3.66 8.13
C ASP A 81 -3.11 -3.37 8.27
N LEU A 82 -3.51 -2.10 8.18
CA LEU A 82 -4.92 -1.71 8.14
C LEU A 82 -5.62 -2.22 6.88
N LEU A 83 -5.00 -2.10 5.70
CA LEU A 83 -5.56 -2.66 4.46
C LEU A 83 -5.68 -4.18 4.51
N VAL A 84 -4.66 -4.87 5.06
CA VAL A 84 -4.72 -6.31 5.26
C VAL A 84 -5.88 -6.67 6.18
N LEU A 85 -6.01 -6.00 7.33
CA LEU A 85 -7.13 -6.22 8.26
C LEU A 85 -8.49 -6.09 7.56
N LEU A 86 -8.71 -5.00 6.81
CA LEU A 86 -9.97 -4.80 6.10
C LEU A 86 -10.23 -5.90 5.05
N LEU A 87 -9.19 -6.30 4.29
CA LEU A 87 -9.31 -7.35 3.28
C LEU A 87 -9.63 -8.71 3.89
N GLU A 88 -8.97 -9.10 4.99
CA GLU A 88 -9.29 -10.36 5.66
C GLU A 88 -10.74 -10.37 6.15
N ARG A 89 -11.18 -9.25 6.73
CA ARG A 89 -12.53 -9.12 7.28
C ARG A 89 -13.60 -9.14 6.20
N CYS A 90 -13.37 -8.48 5.08
CA CYS A 90 -14.34 -8.46 3.99
C CYS A 90 -14.34 -9.79 3.22
N SER A 91 -13.17 -10.43 3.05
CA SER A 91 -13.02 -11.60 2.18
C SER A 91 -13.21 -12.92 2.92
N GLY A 92 -12.97 -12.96 4.24
CA GLY A 92 -12.89 -14.20 5.01
C GLY A 92 -11.68 -15.05 4.64
N VAL A 93 -10.61 -14.42 4.15
CA VAL A 93 -9.35 -15.05 3.75
C VAL A 93 -8.21 -14.46 4.55
N ASP A 94 -7.51 -15.29 5.31
CA ASP A 94 -6.34 -14.86 6.08
C ASP A 94 -5.20 -14.52 5.12
N LEU A 95 -4.67 -13.30 5.24
CA LEU A 95 -3.55 -12.79 4.48
C LEU A 95 -2.31 -12.82 5.36
N LEU A 96 -1.15 -13.10 4.77
CA LEU A 96 0.09 -12.97 5.51
C LEU A 96 0.45 -11.49 5.65
N THR A 97 0.31 -10.96 6.86
CA THR A 97 0.70 -9.58 7.23
C THR A 97 2.21 -9.39 7.28
N THR A 98 2.97 -10.45 7.59
CA THR A 98 4.43 -10.38 7.61
C THR A 98 5.00 -10.40 6.20
N ARG A 99 6.01 -9.56 5.96
CA ARG A 99 6.66 -9.47 4.64
C ARG A 99 7.18 -10.83 4.22
N ARG A 100 6.68 -11.33 3.09
CA ARG A 100 7.12 -12.60 2.52
C ARG A 100 8.21 -12.37 1.50
N VAL A 101 9.30 -13.11 1.64
CA VAL A 101 10.35 -13.15 0.61
C VAL A 101 10.03 -14.23 -0.40
N VAL A 102 9.87 -13.87 -1.68
CA VAL A 102 9.63 -14.82 -2.76
C VAL A 102 10.61 -14.61 -3.91
N PRO A 103 10.94 -15.66 -4.69
CA PRO A 103 11.74 -15.51 -5.89
C PRO A 103 10.91 -14.84 -7.01
N GLY A 104 11.57 -14.00 -7.80
CA GLY A 104 11.10 -13.56 -9.10
C GLY A 104 11.86 -14.27 -10.23
N LEU A 105 11.47 -13.99 -11.47
CA LEU A 105 12.06 -14.61 -12.65
C LEU A 105 13.49 -14.12 -12.90
N ILE A 106 13.68 -12.81 -12.71
CA ILE A 106 14.92 -12.06 -12.92
C ILE A 106 15.51 -11.66 -11.57
N VAL A 107 14.69 -11.11 -10.66
CA VAL A 107 15.17 -10.69 -9.34
C VAL A 107 15.10 -11.87 -8.38
N PRO A 108 16.21 -12.26 -7.73
CA PRO A 108 16.22 -13.45 -6.89
C PRO A 108 15.27 -13.39 -5.69
N ARG A 109 14.96 -12.19 -5.20
CA ARG A 109 14.19 -11.97 -3.97
C ARG A 109 13.35 -10.70 -4.06
N HIS A 110 12.03 -10.84 -3.92
CA HIS A 110 11.09 -9.77 -3.68
C HIS A 110 10.57 -9.84 -2.26
N ASN A 111 10.52 -8.69 -1.58
CA ASN A 111 9.75 -8.54 -0.35
C ASN A 111 8.33 -8.10 -0.73
N LEU A 112 7.36 -8.91 -0.34
CA LEU A 112 5.95 -8.66 -0.64
C LEU A 112 5.19 -8.25 0.61
N ASP A 113 4.33 -7.26 0.42
CA ASP A 113 3.30 -6.85 1.36
C ASP A 113 2.03 -7.72 1.12
N GLY A 114 1.17 -7.85 2.14
CA GLY A 114 -0.07 -8.65 2.18
C GLY A 114 -0.26 -9.72 1.08
N VAL A 115 0.14 -10.97 1.35
CA VAL A 115 0.13 -12.05 0.35
C VAL A 115 -0.79 -13.21 0.69
N TYR A 116 -1.30 -13.87 -0.35
CA TYR A 116 -2.00 -15.15 -0.23
C TYR A 116 -1.64 -16.10 -1.39
N PRO A 117 -1.54 -17.41 -1.12
CA PRO A 117 -1.48 -18.04 0.21
C PRO A 117 -0.20 -17.69 0.99
N ALA A 118 -0.23 -17.91 2.31
CA ALA A 118 0.92 -17.67 3.19
C ALA A 118 2.14 -18.54 2.82
N THR A 119 1.89 -19.76 2.34
CA THR A 119 2.90 -20.72 1.89
C THR A 119 2.61 -21.19 0.46
N GLY A 120 3.63 -21.64 -0.26
CA GLY A 120 3.47 -22.11 -1.65
C GLY A 120 3.41 -20.97 -2.67
N GLN A 121 2.89 -21.23 -3.87
CA GLN A 121 2.89 -20.25 -4.95
C GLN A 121 1.94 -19.09 -4.64
N VAL A 122 2.43 -17.85 -4.67
CA VAL A 122 1.61 -16.65 -4.41
C VAL A 122 0.60 -16.47 -5.55
N ARG A 123 -0.67 -16.22 -5.19
CA ARG A 123 -1.79 -15.99 -6.11
C ARG A 123 -2.46 -14.63 -5.93
N PHE A 124 -2.22 -13.97 -4.81
CA PHE A 124 -2.68 -12.61 -4.54
C PHE A 124 -1.59 -11.86 -3.77
N MET A 125 -1.41 -10.60 -4.11
CA MET A 125 -0.61 -9.66 -3.34
C MET A 125 -1.24 -8.26 -3.37
N LEU A 126 -1.05 -7.54 -2.28
CA LEU A 126 -1.23 -6.10 -2.25
C LEU A 126 0.11 -5.44 -1.95
N GLU A 127 0.36 -4.28 -2.53
CA GLU A 127 1.45 -3.40 -2.14
C GLU A 127 0.83 -2.12 -1.61
N ALA A 128 1.27 -1.67 -0.43
CA ALA A 128 0.77 -0.45 0.18
C ALA A 128 1.89 0.60 0.27
N LYS A 129 1.57 1.86 -0.05
CA LYS A 129 2.50 2.99 0.13
C LYS A 129 1.78 4.22 0.66
N MET A 130 2.44 4.87 1.61
CA MET A 130 2.10 6.22 2.07
C MET A 130 3.06 7.21 1.42
N MET A 131 2.53 8.34 0.92
CA MET A 131 3.33 9.34 0.21
C MET A 131 3.06 10.76 0.71
N GLY A 132 4.11 11.58 0.65
CA GLY A 132 4.11 12.93 1.18
C GLY A 132 4.41 12.98 2.68
N THR A 133 5.05 14.05 3.12
CA THR A 133 5.47 14.21 4.52
C THR A 133 5.54 15.70 4.83
N PRO A 134 5.05 16.18 5.99
CA PRO A 134 5.27 17.55 6.40
C PRO A 134 6.78 17.82 6.60
N LYS A 135 7.14 19.09 6.77
CA LYS A 135 8.50 19.46 7.17
C LYS A 135 8.81 18.88 8.55
N HIS A 136 10.04 18.39 8.74
CA HIS A 136 10.49 17.82 10.01
C HIS A 136 11.98 18.13 10.27
N ILE A 137 12.46 17.84 11.48
CA ILE A 137 13.83 18.17 11.90
C ILE A 137 14.91 17.53 11.01
N ASN A 138 14.70 16.29 10.55
CA ASN A 138 15.63 15.58 9.66
C ASN A 138 15.64 16.13 8.21
N SER A 139 14.81 17.13 7.89
CA SER A 139 14.70 17.73 6.55
C SER A 139 14.69 19.27 6.58
N PRO A 140 15.68 19.93 7.21
CA PRO A 140 15.62 21.36 7.53
C PRO A 140 15.50 22.27 6.29
N LYS A 141 16.02 21.81 5.15
CA LYS A 141 16.01 22.53 3.86
C LYS A 141 14.68 22.41 3.10
N GLN A 142 13.73 21.60 3.56
CA GLN A 142 12.41 21.51 2.92
C GLN A 142 11.60 22.79 3.12
N LYS A 143 10.71 23.07 2.16
CA LYS A 143 9.68 24.12 2.25
C LYS A 143 8.77 23.85 3.45
N ALA A 144 8.10 24.89 3.97
CA ALA A 144 7.18 24.77 5.11
C ALA A 144 6.10 23.69 4.88
N ILE A 145 5.53 23.66 3.66
CA ILE A 145 4.52 22.67 3.25
C ILE A 145 5.03 21.22 3.21
N GLY A 146 6.34 20.99 3.35
CA GLY A 146 6.96 19.68 3.34
C GLY A 146 7.19 19.12 1.94
N ARG A 147 7.22 17.78 1.87
CA ARG A 147 7.43 17.00 0.65
C ARG A 147 6.07 16.68 0.00
N PRO A 148 5.88 16.99 -1.29
CA PRO A 148 4.65 16.64 -2.01
C PRO A 148 4.48 15.13 -2.15
N GLY A 149 3.24 14.68 -2.27
CA GLY A 149 2.90 13.28 -2.42
C GLY A 149 3.45 12.66 -3.71
N SER A 150 3.43 13.43 -4.81
CA SER A 150 3.92 12.98 -6.10
C SER A 150 5.45 12.92 -6.22
N ALA A 151 6.21 13.24 -5.17
CA ALA A 151 7.66 13.39 -5.24
C ALA A 151 8.39 12.09 -5.64
N ASP A 152 7.88 10.94 -5.22
CA ASP A 152 8.47 9.61 -5.46
C ASP A 152 7.53 8.66 -6.22
N ILE A 153 6.35 9.12 -6.62
CA ILE A 153 5.32 8.21 -7.17
C ILE A 153 5.80 7.51 -8.44
N ASP A 154 6.54 8.20 -9.31
CA ASP A 154 7.07 7.62 -10.55
C ASP A 154 8.07 6.48 -10.25
N LYS A 155 8.94 6.68 -9.25
CA LYS A 155 9.87 5.66 -8.78
C LYS A 155 9.10 4.44 -8.25
N ARG A 156 8.06 4.65 -7.45
CA ARG A 156 7.25 3.56 -6.87
C ARG A 156 6.47 2.80 -7.92
N VAL A 157 5.89 3.49 -8.89
CA VAL A 157 5.18 2.86 -10.01
C VAL A 157 6.13 2.05 -10.86
N LYS A 158 7.33 2.55 -11.19
CA LYS A 158 8.34 1.80 -11.96
C LYS A 158 8.82 0.55 -11.21
N GLU A 159 9.11 0.69 -9.91
CA GLU A 159 9.52 -0.41 -9.03
C GLU A 159 8.45 -1.52 -9.01
N LEU A 160 7.18 -1.14 -8.83
CA LEU A 160 6.07 -2.09 -8.75
C LEU A 160 5.70 -2.69 -10.11
N ALA A 161 5.79 -1.92 -11.19
CA ALA A 161 5.60 -2.42 -12.56
C ALA A 161 6.59 -3.55 -12.87
N PHE A 162 7.86 -3.35 -12.56
CA PHE A 162 8.88 -4.36 -12.75
C PHE A 162 8.65 -5.57 -11.85
N LYS A 163 8.32 -5.36 -10.57
CA LYS A 163 7.95 -6.43 -9.63
C LYS A 163 6.77 -7.26 -10.16
N SER A 164 5.75 -6.61 -10.71
CA SER A 164 4.56 -7.27 -11.28
C SER A 164 4.91 -8.22 -12.42
N ILE A 165 5.66 -7.72 -13.41
CA ILE A 165 6.13 -8.51 -14.56
C ILE A 165 6.98 -9.69 -14.10
N ASP A 166 7.90 -9.45 -13.16
CA ASP A 166 8.85 -10.45 -12.70
C ASP A 166 8.18 -11.60 -11.94
N LEU A 167 7.20 -11.30 -11.08
CA LEU A 167 6.45 -12.30 -10.31
C LEU A 167 5.51 -13.11 -11.20
N LYS A 168 4.77 -12.46 -12.11
CA LYS A 168 3.87 -13.15 -13.05
C LYS A 168 4.66 -13.99 -14.07
N GLY A 169 5.85 -13.51 -14.45
CA GLY A 169 6.80 -14.27 -15.27
C GLY A 169 7.27 -15.55 -14.58
N GLU A 170 7.66 -15.46 -13.31
CA GLU A 170 8.07 -16.62 -12.52
C GLU A 170 6.92 -17.60 -12.31
N PHE A 171 5.72 -17.09 -12.02
CA PHE A 171 4.52 -17.91 -11.92
C PHE A 171 4.31 -18.73 -13.20
N SER A 172 4.37 -18.08 -14.36
CA SER A 172 4.19 -18.72 -15.67
C SER A 172 5.28 -19.76 -15.97
N ARG A 173 6.53 -19.45 -15.63
CA ARG A 173 7.67 -20.38 -15.79
C ARG A 173 7.45 -21.65 -14.96
N LEU A 174 7.09 -21.51 -13.68
CA LEU A 174 6.82 -22.66 -12.80
C LEU A 174 5.67 -23.51 -13.32
N GLN A 175 4.55 -22.90 -13.74
CA GLN A 175 3.42 -23.61 -14.34
C GLN A 175 3.83 -24.40 -15.60
N THR A 176 4.67 -23.81 -16.44
CA THR A 176 5.19 -24.48 -17.64
C THR A 176 6.06 -25.68 -17.30
N MET A 177 6.92 -25.57 -16.27
CA MET A 177 7.72 -26.69 -15.78
C MET A 177 6.88 -27.84 -15.19
N HIS A 178 5.67 -27.54 -14.71
CA HIS A 178 4.70 -28.53 -14.23
C HIS A 178 3.80 -29.10 -15.35
N GLY A 179 4.04 -28.72 -16.62
CA GLY A 179 3.28 -29.24 -17.76
C GLY A 179 1.94 -28.54 -18.00
N THR A 180 1.65 -27.46 -17.27
CA THR A 180 0.45 -26.65 -17.48
C THR A 180 0.65 -25.77 -18.72
N ALA A 181 -0.28 -25.87 -19.69
CA ALA A 181 -0.28 -24.98 -20.84
C ALA A 181 -0.56 -23.52 -20.39
N PRO A 182 0.00 -22.50 -21.06
CA PRO A 182 -0.30 -21.10 -20.77
C PRO A 182 -1.82 -20.85 -20.85
N ARG A 183 -2.41 -20.27 -19.79
CA ARG A 183 -3.85 -19.94 -19.75
C ARG A 183 -4.27 -18.92 -20.82
N SER A 184 -3.31 -18.13 -21.32
CA SER A 184 -3.51 -17.18 -22.42
C SER A 184 -2.19 -16.89 -23.12
N GLY A 185 -2.25 -16.57 -24.41
CA GLY A 185 -1.08 -16.12 -25.16
C GLY A 185 -0.08 -17.22 -25.47
N GLY A 186 -0.51 -18.24 -26.23
CA GLY A 186 0.43 -18.99 -27.06
C GLY A 186 1.32 -18.03 -27.86
N ALA A 187 2.50 -18.48 -28.31
CA ALA A 187 3.53 -17.65 -28.94
C ALA A 187 2.92 -16.61 -29.92
N GLY A 188 2.80 -15.35 -29.48
CA GLY A 188 2.28 -14.22 -30.26
C GLY A 188 0.84 -13.74 -30.01
N GLY A 189 0.11 -14.22 -29.00
CA GLY A 189 -1.30 -13.81 -28.77
C GLY A 189 -1.56 -12.89 -27.58
N GLY A 190 -1.59 -11.56 -27.78
CA GLY A 190 -2.09 -10.57 -26.81
C GLY A 190 -1.10 -9.44 -26.48
N ASP A 191 -1.61 -8.28 -26.02
CA ASP A 191 -0.76 -7.21 -25.47
C ASP A 191 -0.30 -7.52 -24.04
N LEU A 192 0.75 -6.84 -23.57
CA LEU A 192 1.34 -7.05 -22.24
C LEU A 192 0.30 -6.89 -21.13
N THR A 193 -0.59 -5.91 -21.23
CA THR A 193 -1.65 -5.63 -20.25
C THR A 193 -2.61 -6.82 -20.10
N THR A 194 -3.01 -7.41 -21.22
CA THR A 194 -3.91 -8.57 -21.27
C THR A 194 -3.24 -9.77 -20.61
N TRP A 195 -1.98 -10.03 -20.93
CA TRP A 195 -1.21 -11.10 -20.29
C TRP A 195 -1.09 -10.87 -18.78
N LEU A 196 -0.69 -9.67 -18.35
CA LEU A 196 -0.55 -9.33 -16.94
C LEU A 196 -1.86 -9.58 -16.17
N ARG A 197 -3.03 -9.24 -16.73
CA ARG A 197 -4.31 -9.43 -16.04
C ARG A 197 -4.81 -10.87 -16.00
N SER A 198 -4.32 -11.72 -16.89
CA SER A 198 -4.72 -13.14 -16.99
C SER A 198 -3.91 -14.10 -16.12
N VAL A 199 -2.73 -13.67 -15.68
CA VAL A 199 -1.76 -14.50 -14.96
C VAL A 199 -1.73 -14.15 -13.48
N ASP A 200 -1.63 -15.17 -12.62
CA ASP A 200 -1.43 -15.00 -11.19
C ASP A 200 0.02 -14.56 -10.88
N PRO A 201 0.28 -13.87 -9.76
CA PRO A 201 -0.70 -13.45 -8.76
C PRO A 201 -1.55 -12.27 -9.22
N LYS A 202 -2.73 -12.07 -8.62
CA LYS A 202 -3.45 -10.80 -8.65
C LYS A 202 -2.68 -9.75 -7.85
N ILE A 203 -2.33 -8.63 -8.47
CA ILE A 203 -1.46 -7.60 -7.89
C ILE A 203 -2.21 -6.28 -7.77
N TYR A 204 -2.45 -5.88 -6.52
CA TYR A 204 -3.10 -4.62 -6.17
C TYR A 204 -2.10 -3.61 -5.64
N PHE A 205 -2.27 -2.34 -5.98
CA PHE A 205 -1.48 -1.24 -5.42
C PHE A 205 -2.38 -0.24 -4.71
N PHE A 206 -2.17 -0.08 -3.41
CA PHE A 206 -2.89 0.90 -2.62
C PHE A 206 -1.95 2.03 -2.22
N ILE A 207 -2.38 3.26 -2.50
CA ILE A 207 -1.63 4.46 -2.15
C ILE A 207 -2.50 5.44 -1.39
N ALA A 208 -1.97 5.93 -0.27
CA ALA A 208 -2.53 7.08 0.42
C ALA A 208 -1.53 8.25 0.32
N VAL A 209 -2.01 9.38 -0.18
CA VAL A 209 -1.17 10.46 -0.71
C VAL A 209 -1.58 11.78 -0.11
N ARG A 210 -0.65 12.41 0.60
CA ARG A 210 -0.76 13.80 1.03
C ARG A 210 -0.47 14.70 -0.17
N VAL A 211 -1.51 15.24 -0.79
CA VAL A 211 -1.38 16.18 -1.91
C VAL A 211 -1.33 17.62 -1.39
N VAL A 212 -0.43 18.42 -1.95
CA VAL A 212 -0.19 19.80 -1.47
C VAL A 212 -0.63 20.89 -2.45
N SER A 213 -1.09 20.50 -3.62
CA SER A 213 -1.62 21.40 -4.66
C SER A 213 -2.39 20.60 -5.71
N ASP A 214 -3.14 21.28 -6.57
CA ASP A 214 -3.83 20.66 -7.70
C ASP A 214 -2.83 19.98 -8.67
N ALA A 215 -1.68 20.59 -8.93
CA ALA A 215 -0.63 19.99 -9.76
C ALA A 215 -0.04 18.71 -9.14
N ASP A 216 0.11 18.65 -7.81
CA ASP A 216 0.54 17.45 -7.08
C ASP A 216 -0.52 16.34 -7.18
N PHE A 217 -1.80 16.72 -7.08
CA PHE A 217 -2.94 15.82 -7.26
C PHE A 217 -3.02 15.27 -8.69
N GLU A 218 -2.98 16.12 -9.71
CA GLU A 218 -3.01 15.71 -11.13
C GLU A 218 -1.87 14.75 -11.47
N ARG A 219 -0.64 15.05 -11.03
CA ARG A 219 0.50 14.17 -11.22
C ARG A 219 0.34 12.84 -10.48
N THR A 220 -0.29 12.85 -9.31
CA THR A 220 -0.61 11.61 -8.59
C THR A 220 -1.59 10.75 -9.40
N MET A 221 -2.63 11.36 -9.97
CA MET A 221 -3.63 10.66 -10.79
C MET A 221 -3.01 10.10 -12.08
N GLU A 222 -2.15 10.87 -12.75
CA GLU A 222 -1.45 10.43 -13.96
C GLU A 222 -0.63 9.14 -13.72
N TRP A 223 0.15 9.12 -12.64
CA TRP A 223 0.97 7.95 -12.31
C TRP A 223 0.16 6.77 -11.78
N ALA A 224 -0.95 7.02 -11.08
CA ALA A 224 -1.88 5.95 -10.68
C ALA A 224 -2.53 5.28 -11.90
N SER A 225 -2.99 6.07 -12.88
CA SER A 225 -3.51 5.57 -14.16
C SER A 225 -2.43 4.82 -14.97
N THR A 226 -1.18 5.31 -14.94
CA THR A 226 -0.06 4.60 -15.56
C THR A 226 0.17 3.23 -14.92
N ALA A 227 0.08 3.14 -13.59
CA ALA A 227 0.24 1.88 -12.87
C ALA A 227 -0.86 0.86 -13.17
N GLN A 228 -2.11 1.29 -13.44
CA GLN A 228 -3.21 0.39 -13.85
C GLN A 228 -2.95 -0.36 -15.17
N GLN A 229 -1.98 0.07 -15.99
CA GLN A 229 -1.60 -0.65 -17.21
C GLN A 229 -0.86 -1.96 -16.92
N VAL A 230 -0.21 -2.07 -15.76
CA VAL A 230 0.68 -3.20 -15.42
C VAL A 230 0.30 -3.93 -14.14
N LEU A 231 -0.79 -3.52 -13.51
CA LEU A 231 -1.33 -4.08 -12.27
C LEU A 231 -2.80 -4.49 -12.47
N ASP A 232 -3.33 -5.30 -11.56
CA ASP A 232 -4.73 -5.72 -11.63
C ASP A 232 -5.68 -4.58 -11.21
N ALA A 233 -5.28 -3.74 -10.24
CA ALA A 233 -5.94 -2.46 -9.94
C ALA A 233 -5.06 -1.55 -9.05
N VAL A 234 -5.42 -0.26 -8.98
CA VAL A 234 -4.75 0.75 -8.16
C VAL A 234 -5.78 1.53 -7.34
N GLY A 235 -5.73 1.42 -6.02
CA GLY A 235 -6.59 2.16 -5.10
C GLY A 235 -5.85 3.38 -4.55
N VAL A 236 -6.47 4.54 -4.64
CA VAL A 236 -5.89 5.83 -4.25
C VAL A 236 -6.78 6.55 -3.25
N TYR A 237 -6.17 6.99 -2.17
CA TYR A 237 -6.76 7.89 -1.20
C TYR A 237 -5.92 9.17 -1.13
N CYS A 238 -6.50 10.32 -1.51
CA CYS A 238 -5.84 11.60 -1.42
C CYS A 238 -6.39 12.42 -0.26
N PHE A 239 -5.50 13.09 0.45
CA PHE A 239 -5.84 14.04 1.50
C PHE A 239 -4.94 15.27 1.40
N GLU A 240 -5.44 16.42 1.81
CA GLU A 240 -4.77 17.70 1.65
C GLU A 240 -4.78 18.52 2.95
N PRO A 241 -3.75 19.35 3.19
CA PRO A 241 -3.72 20.23 4.35
C PRO A 241 -4.85 21.27 4.30
N THR A 242 -5.47 21.55 5.45
CA THR A 242 -6.55 22.54 5.57
C THR A 242 -6.11 23.89 6.14
N ASP A 243 -4.89 23.96 6.67
CA ASP A 243 -4.36 25.14 7.35
C ASP A 243 -2.87 25.34 7.08
N ASP A 244 -2.34 26.46 7.56
CA ASP A 244 -0.93 26.84 7.41
C ASP A 244 0.03 26.02 8.30
N SER A 245 -0.50 25.17 9.20
CA SER A 245 0.34 24.18 9.89
C SER A 245 0.77 23.08 8.92
N PHE A 246 -0.01 22.88 7.85
CA PHE A 246 0.14 21.83 6.87
C PHE A 246 0.09 20.40 7.44
N THR A 247 -0.45 20.24 8.65
CA THR A 247 -0.57 18.95 9.36
C THR A 247 -2.01 18.55 9.67
N THR A 248 -2.96 19.49 9.66
CA THR A 248 -4.39 19.16 9.73
C THR A 248 -4.90 18.83 8.33
N TYR A 249 -5.64 17.73 8.17
CA TYR A 249 -6.01 17.21 6.87
C TYR A 249 -7.52 17.09 6.67
N ARG A 250 -7.93 17.24 5.43
CA ARG A 250 -9.23 16.78 4.91
C ARG A 250 -9.02 15.83 3.75
N ARG A 251 -10.02 15.03 3.45
CA ARG A 251 -10.07 14.28 2.19
C ARG A 251 -9.98 15.24 1.01
N ARG A 252 -9.19 14.85 0.01
CA ARG A 252 -9.17 15.49 -1.30
C ARG A 252 -10.18 14.79 -2.20
N ASP A 253 -11.18 15.54 -2.66
CA ASP A 253 -12.14 15.05 -3.65
C ASP A 253 -11.56 15.03 -5.06
N GLY A 254 -12.28 14.34 -5.96
CA GLY A 254 -11.94 14.27 -7.39
C GLY A 254 -11.13 13.04 -7.80
N VAL A 255 -10.83 12.11 -6.88
CA VAL A 255 -10.23 10.81 -7.26
C VAL A 255 -11.21 10.06 -8.18
N PRO A 256 -10.80 9.70 -9.42
CA PRO A 256 -11.63 8.96 -10.36
C PRO A 256 -12.16 7.66 -9.75
N ALA A 257 -13.38 7.29 -10.12
CA ALA A 257 -14.10 6.23 -9.44
C ALA A 257 -13.43 4.84 -9.56
N ASP A 258 -12.72 4.58 -10.64
CA ASP A 258 -11.92 3.38 -10.87
C ASP A 258 -10.59 3.36 -10.10
N LEU A 259 -10.16 4.51 -9.58
CA LEU A 259 -9.00 4.69 -8.71
C LEU A 259 -9.38 4.86 -7.24
N GLN A 260 -10.64 5.02 -6.88
CA GLN A 260 -11.04 5.23 -5.49
C GLN A 260 -10.67 4.03 -4.61
N LEU A 261 -9.92 4.29 -3.53
CA LEU A 261 -9.43 3.24 -2.64
C LEU A 261 -10.51 2.27 -2.16
N GLU A 262 -11.66 2.78 -1.70
CA GLU A 262 -12.81 1.96 -1.27
C GLU A 262 -13.27 0.97 -2.36
N ARG A 263 -13.45 1.46 -3.59
CA ARG A 263 -13.95 0.64 -4.70
C ARG A 263 -12.93 -0.43 -5.11
N VAL A 264 -11.65 -0.06 -5.12
CA VAL A 264 -10.57 -1.00 -5.43
C VAL A 264 -10.37 -2.02 -4.31
N LEU A 265 -10.53 -1.62 -3.05
CA LEU A 265 -10.51 -2.53 -1.90
C LEU A 265 -11.64 -3.56 -1.98
N TYR A 266 -12.86 -3.12 -2.31
CA TYR A 266 -13.97 -4.02 -2.56
C TYR A 266 -13.69 -4.99 -3.71
N LYS A 267 -13.11 -4.51 -4.83
CA LYS A 267 -12.70 -5.38 -5.93
C LYS A 267 -11.65 -6.40 -5.48
N ALA A 268 -10.63 -5.97 -4.75
CA ALA A 268 -9.58 -6.83 -4.22
C ALA A 268 -10.16 -7.93 -3.31
N CYS A 269 -11.17 -7.57 -2.52
CA CYS A 269 -11.91 -8.49 -1.67
C CYS A 269 -12.54 -9.65 -2.45
N VAL A 270 -13.29 -9.31 -3.52
CA VAL A 270 -13.96 -10.28 -4.38
C VAL A 270 -12.94 -11.14 -5.13
N ASP A 271 -11.88 -10.53 -5.66
CA ASP A 271 -10.82 -11.25 -6.35
C ASP A 271 -10.10 -12.22 -5.40
N LEU A 272 -9.86 -11.83 -4.14
CA LEU A 272 -9.23 -12.68 -3.13
C LEU A 272 -10.09 -13.89 -2.76
N GLN A 273 -11.41 -13.72 -2.62
CA GLN A 273 -12.35 -14.84 -2.45
C GLN A 273 -12.26 -15.82 -3.62
N SER A 274 -12.32 -15.30 -4.85
CA SER A 274 -12.21 -16.13 -6.06
C SER A 274 -10.86 -16.84 -6.16
N VAL A 275 -9.77 -16.20 -5.73
CA VAL A 275 -8.43 -16.82 -5.67
C VAL A 275 -8.39 -17.98 -4.67
N LYS A 276 -9.01 -17.83 -3.49
CA LYS A 276 -9.13 -18.88 -2.47
C LYS A 276 -9.88 -20.09 -3.01
N ASP A 277 -11.03 -19.86 -3.66
CA ASP A 277 -11.85 -20.95 -4.20
C ASP A 277 -11.07 -21.76 -5.26
N ARG A 278 -10.36 -21.08 -6.18
CA ARG A 278 -9.49 -21.75 -7.17
C ARG A 278 -8.31 -22.49 -6.54
N ALA A 279 -7.77 -22.00 -5.42
CA ALA A 279 -6.66 -22.65 -4.75
C ALA A 279 -7.08 -23.95 -4.04
N ALA A 280 -8.34 -24.04 -3.63
CA ALA A 280 -8.91 -25.27 -3.06
C ALA A 280 -9.12 -26.35 -4.13
N ASP A 281 -9.46 -25.96 -5.37
CA ASP A 281 -9.64 -26.91 -6.49
C ASP A 281 -8.32 -27.52 -7.00
N ASP A 282 -7.19 -26.84 -6.80
CA ASP A 282 -5.86 -27.26 -7.26
C ASP A 282 -5.09 -28.13 -6.23
N ALA A 283 -5.63 -28.33 -5.02
CA ALA A 283 -4.99 -29.04 -3.89
C ALA A 283 -5.51 -30.47 -3.71
#